data_AF-A0A5D3KA25-F1
#
_entry.id   AF-A0A5D3KA25-F1
#
_cell.length_a   1.000
_cell.length_b   1.000
_cell.length_c   1.000
_cell.angle_alpha   90.00
_cell.angle_beta   90.00
_cell.angle_gamma   90.00
#
_symmetry.space_group_name_H-M   'P 1'
#
loop_
_entity.id
_entity.type
_entity.pdbx_description
1 polymer ?
#
loop_
_entity_poly.entity_id
_entity_poly.type
_entity_poly.pdbx_seq_one_letter_code
_entity_poly.pdbx_strand_id
1 'polypeptide(L)' 'MFDEGAKFRREYEECRRQAGVTRDPSSKAQWLLFAAEWQERAETAEALAKREADTASAK' A
#
# COMPACT_ATOMS: atom_id res chain seq x y z
N MET A 1 12.10 -9.03 -9.95
CA MET A 1 11.71 -7.84 -9.16
C MET A 1 10.66 -8.29 -8.17
N PHE A 2 10.89 -8.11 -6.88
CA PHE A 2 9.89 -8.43 -5.87
C PHE A 2 8.70 -7.49 -6.06
N ASP A 3 7.48 -8.02 -5.97
CA ASP A 3 6.24 -7.26 -6.14
C ASP A 3 6.14 -6.20 -5.04
N GLU A 4 6.65 -5.00 -5.31
CA GLU A 4 6.68 -3.87 -4.36
C GLU A 4 5.26 -3.46 -3.97
N GLY A 5 4.30 -3.60 -4.90
CA GLY A 5 2.87 -3.47 -4.64
C GLY A 5 2.42 -4.38 -3.49
N ALA A 6 2.69 -5.68 -3.56
CA ALA A 6 2.32 -6.64 -2.51
C ALA A 6 2.94 -6.32 -1.15
N LYS A 7 4.16 -5.75 -1.11
CA LYS A 7 4.76 -5.30 0.16
C LYS A 7 3.96 -4.14 0.75
N PHE A 8 3.66 -3.11 -0.05
CA PHE A 8 2.87 -1.97 0.40
C PHE A 8 1.44 -2.38 0.81
N ARG A 9 0.83 -3.38 0.15
CA ARG A 9 -0.47 -3.93 0.55
C ARG A 9 -0.42 -4.58 1.94
N ARG A 10 0.65 -5.32 2.27
CA ARG A 10 0.81 -5.91 3.61
C ARG A 10 0.92 -4.82 4.69
N GLU A 11 1.70 -3.77 4.44
CA GLU A 11 1.84 -2.64 5.38
C GLU A 11 0.52 -1.90 5.58
N TYR A 12 -0.27 -1.72 4.51
CA TYR A 12 -1.64 -1.18 4.58
C TYR A 12 -2.53 -2.03 5.49
N GLU A 13 -2.54 -3.35 5.31
CA GLU A 13 -3.36 -4.26 6.11
C GLU A 13 -2.94 -4.25 7.59
N GLU A 14 -1.65 -4.18 7.87
CA GLU A 14 -1.13 -4.07 9.23
C GLU A 14 -1.57 -2.75 9.89
N CYS A 15 -1.45 -1.62 9.19
CA CYS A 15 -1.92 -0.32 9.69
C CYS A 15 -3.43 -0.32 9.97
N ARG A 16 -4.24 -0.93 9.10
CA ARG A 16 -5.68 -1.10 9.30
C ARG A 16 -5.99 -1.97 10.52
N ARG A 17 -5.23 -3.05 10.73
CA ARG A 17 -5.36 -3.93 11.90
C ARG A 17 -5.03 -3.17 13.19
N GLN A 18 -3.93 -2.41 13.21
CA GLN A 18 -3.54 -1.59 14.36
C GLN A 18 -4.58 -0.51 14.67
N ALA A 19 -5.12 0.17 13.66
CA ALA A 19 -6.21 1.14 13.81
C ALA A 19 -7.49 0.50 14.41
N GLY A 20 -7.75 -0.77 14.12
CA GLY A 20 -8.90 -1.51 14.65
C GLY A 20 -8.79 -1.85 16.14
N VAL A 21 -7.57 -2.06 16.65
CA VAL A 21 -7.31 -2.38 18.07
C VAL A 21 -6.93 -1.15 18.91
N THR A 22 -6.55 -0.05 18.27
CA THR A 22 -6.17 1.19 18.94
C THR A 22 -7.38 1.92 19.52
N ARG A 23 -7.35 2.21 20.83
CA ARG A 23 -8.44 2.88 21.56
C ARG A 23 -8.29 4.40 21.57
N ASP A 24 -7.06 4.90 21.50
CA ASP A 24 -6.78 6.33 21.42
C ASP A 24 -7.16 6.89 20.04
N PRO A 25 -8.02 7.91 19.95
CA PRO A 25 -8.49 8.43 18.67
C PRO A 25 -7.37 9.05 17.82
N SER A 26 -6.39 9.70 18.44
CA SER A 26 -5.28 10.35 17.72
C SER A 26 -4.36 9.31 17.08
N SER A 27 -3.97 8.30 17.86
CA SER A 27 -3.16 7.17 17.40
C SER A 27 -3.90 6.36 16.34
N LYS A 28 -5.21 6.17 16.49
CA LYS A 28 -6.05 5.54 15.46
C LYS A 28 -6.04 6.35 14.16
N ALA A 29 -6.19 7.67 14.24
CA ALA A 29 -6.12 8.54 13.06
C ALA A 29 -4.75 8.46 12.38
N GLN A 30 -3.67 8.39 13.15
CA GLN A 30 -2.32 8.23 12.63
C GLN A 30 -2.13 6.88 11.90
N TRP A 31 -2.61 5.78 12.47
CA TRP A 31 -2.59 4.48 11.77
C TRP A 31 -3.39 4.49 10.47
N LEU A 32 -4.53 5.18 10.45
CA LEU A 32 -5.32 5.32 9.22
C LEU A 32 -4.64 6.20 8.17
N LEU A 33 -3.91 7.24 8.59
CA LEU A 33 -3.09 8.06 7.70
C LEU A 33 -1.99 7.21 7.04
N PHE A 34 -1.24 6.44 7.83
CA PHE A 34 -0.22 5.54 7.31
C PHE A 34 -0.81 4.48 6.38
N ALA A 35 -1.99 3.95 6.70
CA ALA A 35 -2.70 3.04 5.80
C ALA A 35 -2.96 3.71 4.43
N ALA A 36 -3.49 4.93 4.41
CA ALA A 36 -3.72 5.65 3.16
C ALA A 36 -2.44 5.85 2.33
N GLU A 37 -1.33 6.22 2.98
CA GLU A 37 -0.03 6.35 2.31
C GLU A 37 0.47 5.03 1.71
N TRP A 38 0.34 3.92 2.43
CA TRP A 38 0.73 2.60 1.91
C TRP A 38 -0.15 2.15 0.76
N GLN A 39 -1.44 2.46 0.82
CA GLN A 39 -2.37 2.16 -0.28
C GLN A 39 -1.96 2.91 -1.56
N GLU A 40 -1.68 4.22 -1.47
CA GLU A 40 -1.27 5.02 -2.63
C GLU A 40 0.05 4.50 -3.25
N ARG A 41 1.01 4.10 -2.41
CA ARG A 41 2.26 3.49 -2.87
C ARG A 41 2.05 2.14 -3.55
N ALA A 42 1.13 1.32 -3.01
CA ALA A 42 0.77 0.05 -3.63
C ALA A 42 0.19 0.28 -5.03
N GLU A 43 -0.81 1.15 -5.14
CA GLU A 43 -1.47 1.46 -6.41
C GLU A 43 -0.48 2.03 -7.44
N THR A 44 0.44 2.89 -7.00
CA THR A 44 1.50 3.43 -7.85
C THR A 44 2.46 2.35 -8.34
N ALA A 45 2.92 1.46 -7.46
CA ALA A 45 3.81 0.36 -7.81
C ALA A 45 3.13 -0.63 -8.77
N GLU A 46 1.86 -0.97 -8.52
CA GLU A 46 1.05 -1.83 -9.38
C GLU A 46 0.84 -1.19 -10.77
N ALA A 47 0.57 0.11 -10.82
CA ALA A 47 0.42 0.85 -12.06
C ALA A 47 1.74 0.92 -12.86
N LEU A 48 2.87 1.14 -12.19
CA LEU A 48 4.19 1.11 -12.82
C LEU A 48 4.51 -0.28 -13.38
N ALA A 49 4.33 -1.33 -12.58
CA ALA A 49 4.55 -2.71 -13.01
C ALA A 49 3.69 -3.07 -14.24
N LYS A 50 2.43 -2.63 -14.28
CA LYS A 50 1.54 -2.82 -15.44
C LYS A 50 2.06 -2.11 -16.68
N ARG A 51 2.54 -0.86 -16.55
CA ARG A 51 3.11 -0.09 -17.67
C ARG A 51 4.38 -0.75 -18.19
N GLU A 52 5.28 -1.18 -17.32
CA GLU A 52 6.51 -1.88 -17.73
C GLU A 52 6.21 -3.19 -18.45
N ALA A 53 5.24 -3.97 -17.96
CA ALA A 53 4.81 -5.21 -18.62
C ALA A 53 4.21 -4.97 -20.03
N ASP A 54 3.41 -3.92 -20.18
CA ASP A 54 2.85 -3.50 -21.47
C ASP A 54 3.95 -3.05 -22.44
N THR A 55 4.89 -2.24 -21.96
CA THR A 55 6.02 -1.76 -22.76
C THR A 55 6.98 -2.89 -23.16
N ALA A 56 7.14 -3.90 -22.30
CA ALA A 56 7.94 -5.09 -22.58
C ALA A 56 7.27 -6.06 -23.56
N SER A 57 5.94 -6.08 -23.61
CA SER A 57 5.16 -6.94 -24.53
C SER A 57 4.99 -6.32 -25.92
N ALA A 58 5.19 -5.00 -26.06
CA ALA A 58 5.10 -4.27 -27.32
C ALA A 58 6.41 -4.26 -28.14
N LYS A 59 7.42 -5.04 -27.73
CA LYS A 59 8.77 -5.06 -28.31
C LYS A 59 9.14 -6.47 -28.78
#